data_AF-A0A966C9L1-F1
#
_entry.id   AF-A0A966C9L1-F1
#
_cell.length_a   1.000
_cell.length_b   1.000
_cell.length_c   1.000
_cell.angle_alpha   90.00
_cell.angle_beta   90.00
_cell.angle_gamma   90.00
#
_symmetry.space_group_name_H-M   'P 1'
#
loop_
_entity.id
_entity.type
_entity.pdbx_description
1 polymer ?
#
loop_
_entity_poly.entity_id
_entity_poly.type
_entity_poly.pdbx_seq_one_letter_code
_entity_poly.pdbx_strand_id
1 'polypeptide(L)'
;MHKNNLDNLKPFKSKWQNTPTKLIRIPETFEDEILAYAYQLDLGIKPNDSLVTEKLKEIVNKINNQESGYKVKYANNLIKDIKQLINEDN
;
A
#
# COMPACT_ATOMS: atom_id res chain seq x y z
N MET A 1 36.33 -5.96 36.33
CA MET A 1 36.03 -5.66 34.91
C MET A 1 35.35 -6.86 34.30
N HIS A 2 34.04 -6.80 34.05
CA HIS A 2 33.32 -7.88 33.37
C HIS A 2 33.65 -7.85 31.87
N LYS A 3 34.23 -8.93 31.35
CA LYS A 3 34.41 -9.14 29.90
C LYS A 3 33.05 -9.51 29.33
N ASN A 4 32.39 -8.55 28.69
CA ASN A 4 31.15 -8.82 27.97
C ASN A 4 31.48 -9.67 26.75
N ASN A 5 30.91 -10.87 26.70
CA ASN A 5 31.10 -11.79 25.59
C ASN A 5 30.27 -11.30 24.38
N LEU A 6 30.95 -11.04 23.26
CA LEU A 6 30.39 -10.54 22.00
C LEU A 6 30.07 -11.67 21.00
N ASP A 7 30.24 -12.93 21.39
CA ASP A 7 30.16 -14.12 20.50
C ASP A 7 28.77 -14.29 19.83
N ASN A 8 27.72 -13.63 20.35
CA ASN A 8 26.36 -13.69 19.81
C ASN A 8 25.97 -12.46 18.96
N LEU A 9 26.87 -11.50 18.75
CA LEU A 9 26.57 -10.32 17.94
C LEU A 9 26.73 -10.64 16.45
N LYS A 10 25.63 -10.49 15.71
CA LYS A 10 25.67 -10.52 14.25
C LYS A 10 26.18 -9.17 13.74
N PRO A 11 27.09 -9.15 12.73
CA PRO A 11 27.48 -7.92 12.06
C PRO A 11 26.24 -7.18 11.54
N PHE A 12 26.21 -5.86 11.75
CA PHE A 12 25.16 -5.03 11.18
C PHE A 12 25.20 -5.16 9.65
N LYS A 13 24.12 -5.68 9.07
CA LYS A 13 23.92 -5.75 7.62
C LYS A 13 22.94 -4.65 7.24
N SER A 14 23.42 -3.66 6.50
CA SER A 14 22.56 -2.62 5.94
C SER A 14 21.45 -3.24 5.09
N LYS A 15 20.22 -2.77 5.27
CA LYS A 15 19.08 -3.09 4.39
C LYS A 15 19.21 -2.43 3.01
N TRP A 16 20.05 -1.40 2.91
CA TRP A 16 20.25 -0.60 1.71
C TRP A 16 21.45 -1.10 0.91
N GLN A 17 21.23 -1.37 -0.37
CA GLN A 17 22.30 -1.56 -1.33
C GLN A 17 22.73 -0.20 -1.87
N ASN A 18 24.03 0.03 -1.95
CA ASN A 18 24.56 1.24 -2.60
C ASN A 18 24.35 1.10 -4.11
N THR A 19 23.38 1.83 -4.65
CA THR A 19 23.06 1.88 -6.08
C THR A 19 23.15 3.33 -6.59
N PRO A 20 23.43 3.55 -7.87
CA PRO A 20 23.46 4.90 -8.44
C PRO A 20 22.15 5.65 -8.22
N THR A 21 22.23 6.90 -7.76
CA THR A 21 21.06 7.78 -7.58
C THR A 21 20.65 8.40 -8.91
N LYS A 22 19.33 8.47 -9.17
CA LYS A 22 18.76 9.18 -10.31
C LYS A 22 17.94 10.36 -9.82
N LEU A 23 18.18 11.54 -10.38
CA LEU A 23 17.37 12.73 -10.14
C LEU A 23 16.24 12.80 -11.18
N ILE A 24 15.02 13.00 -10.71
CA ILE A 24 13.82 13.22 -11.55
C ILE A 24 13.16 14.53 -11.12
N ARG A 25 12.56 15.25 -12.09
CA ARG A 25 11.73 16.42 -11.79
C ARG A 25 10.28 15.98 -11.75
N ILE A 26 9.53 16.53 -10.80
CA ILE A 26 8.11 16.26 -10.61
C ILE A 26 7.36 17.60 -10.51
N PRO A 27 6.07 17.65 -10.86
CA PRO A 27 5.21 18.77 -10.50
C PRO A 27 5.13 18.92 -8.96
N GLU A 28 5.11 20.16 -8.48
CA GLU A 28 5.03 20.48 -7.04
C GLU A 28 3.79 19.87 -6.37
N THR A 29 2.70 19.69 -7.12
CA THR A 29 1.45 19.08 -6.63
C THR A 29 1.63 17.65 -6.11
N PHE A 30 2.71 16.95 -6.48
CA PHE A 30 2.98 15.57 -6.07
C PHE A 30 4.10 15.46 -5.02
N GLU A 31 4.66 16.58 -4.54
CA GLU A 31 5.80 16.57 -3.63
C GLU A 31 5.51 15.75 -2.35
N ASP A 32 4.43 16.08 -1.67
CA ASP A 32 4.05 15.43 -0.41
C ASP A 32 3.75 13.93 -0.59
N GLU A 33 3.05 13.57 -1.66
CA GLU A 33 2.70 12.17 -1.95
C GLU A 33 3.95 11.31 -2.21
N ILE A 34 4.89 11.85 -2.98
CA ILE A 34 6.13 11.15 -3.32
C ILE A 34 7.04 11.02 -2.10
N LEU A 35 7.13 12.05 -1.26
CA LEU A 35 7.87 11.99 -0.01
C LEU A 35 7.25 10.98 0.97
N ALA A 36 5.92 10.97 1.10
CA ALA A 36 5.20 10.01 1.92
C ALA A 36 5.42 8.58 1.43
N TYR A 37 5.35 8.35 0.12
CA TYR A 37 5.61 7.06 -0.51
C TYR A 37 7.05 6.57 -0.25
N ALA A 38 8.06 7.44 -0.45
CA ALA A 38 9.46 7.11 -0.18
C ALA A 38 9.68 6.73 1.29
N TYR A 39 9.06 7.48 2.22
CA TYR A 39 9.14 7.17 3.65
C TYR A 39 8.52 5.81 4.01
N GLN A 40 7.40 5.44 3.38
CA GLN A 40 6.81 4.11 3.56
C GLN A 40 7.75 2.99 3.09
N LEU A 41 8.40 3.17 1.93
CA LEU A 41 9.41 2.22 1.44
C LEU A 41 10.59 2.09 2.41
N ASP A 42 11.06 3.20 2.98
CA ASP A 42 12.13 3.21 3.97
C ASP A 42 11.78 2.43 5.24
N LEU A 43 10.51 2.48 5.65
CA LEU A 43 10.00 1.71 6.77
C LEU A 43 9.77 0.23 6.43
N GLY A 44 9.96 -0.20 5.18
CA GLY A 44 9.63 -1.54 4.72
C GLY A 44 8.12 -1.80 4.69
N ILE A 45 7.32 -0.74 4.77
CA ILE A 45 5.88 -0.81 4.55
C ILE A 45 5.72 -1.02 3.06
N LYS A 46 5.10 -2.14 2.67
CA LYS A 46 4.60 -2.25 1.30
C LYS A 46 3.52 -1.18 1.19
N PRO A 47 3.71 -0.13 0.37
CA PRO A 47 2.71 0.91 0.23
C PRO A 47 1.41 0.18 -0.07
N ASN A 48 0.41 0.43 0.78
CA ASN A 48 -0.86 -0.27 0.67
C ASN A 48 -1.31 -0.15 -0.78
N ASP A 49 -1.85 -1.24 -1.32
CA ASP A 49 -2.64 -1.16 -2.54
C ASP A 49 -3.56 0.06 -2.39
N SER A 50 -3.68 0.87 -3.45
CA SER A 50 -4.47 2.12 -3.41
C SER A 50 -5.76 1.87 -2.62
N LEU A 51 -6.22 2.82 -1.82
CA LEU A 51 -7.48 2.68 -1.07
C LEU A 51 -8.61 2.14 -1.96
N VAL A 52 -8.60 2.57 -3.23
CA VAL A 52 -9.46 2.06 -4.31
C VAL A 52 -9.26 0.57 -4.55
N THR A 53 -8.03 0.11 -4.68
CA THR A 53 -7.67 -1.31 -4.86
C THR A 53 -8.10 -2.18 -3.67
N GLU A 54 -7.91 -1.75 -2.42
CA GLU A 54 -8.39 -2.51 -1.26
C GLU A 54 -9.92 -2.61 -1.23
N LYS A 55 -10.62 -1.49 -1.47
CA LYS A 55 -12.09 -1.49 -1.59
C LYS A 55 -12.58 -2.35 -2.77
N LEU A 56 -11.86 -2.38 -3.88
CA LEU A 56 -12.17 -3.26 -5.01
C LEU A 56 -11.98 -4.74 -4.64
N LYS A 57 -10.94 -5.11 -3.88
CA LYS A 57 -10.78 -6.48 -3.37
C LYS A 57 -11.95 -6.90 -2.50
N GLU A 58 -12.44 -6.01 -1.63
CA GLU A 58 -13.64 -6.27 -0.83
C GLU A 58 -14.86 -6.55 -1.72
N ILE A 59 -15.10 -5.71 -2.73
CA ILE A 59 -16.21 -5.92 -3.68
C ILE A 59 -16.09 -7.26 -4.40
N VAL A 60 -14.88 -7.62 -4.87
CA VAL A 60 -14.61 -8.90 -5.52
C VAL A 60 -14.91 -10.07 -4.58
N ASN A 61 -14.53 -9.98 -3.30
CA ASN A 61 -14.88 -11.01 -2.31
C ASN A 61 -16.40 -11.15 -2.14
N LYS A 62 -17.15 -10.04 -2.07
CA LYS A 62 -18.62 -10.08 -1.97
C LYS A 62 -19.28 -10.70 -3.21
N ILE A 63 -18.73 -10.45 -4.40
CA ILE A 63 -19.16 -11.10 -5.66
C ILE A 63 -18.90 -12.60 -5.60
N ASN A 64 -17.69 -13.02 -5.22
CA ASN A 64 -17.29 -14.44 -5.14
C ASN A 64 -18.16 -15.21 -4.13
N ASN A 65 -18.52 -14.58 -3.02
CA ASN A 65 -19.39 -15.14 -1.99
C ASN A 65 -20.89 -15.09 -2.36
N GLN A 66 -21.24 -14.50 -3.51
CA GLN A 66 -22.62 -14.27 -3.93
C GLN A 66 -23.48 -13.59 -2.86
N GLU A 67 -22.95 -12.57 -2.22
CA GLU A 67 -23.68 -11.83 -1.18
C GLU A 67 -24.94 -11.15 -1.74
N SER A 68 -25.92 -10.92 -0.85
CA SER A 68 -27.16 -10.25 -1.23
C SER A 68 -26.87 -8.85 -1.77
N GLY A 69 -27.38 -8.54 -2.97
CA GLY A 69 -27.10 -7.27 -3.65
C GLY A 69 -25.85 -7.26 -4.55
N TYR A 70 -25.08 -8.37 -4.60
CA TYR A 70 -23.91 -8.56 -5.48
C TYR A 70 -24.10 -9.71 -6.50
N LYS A 71 -25.23 -10.42 -6.44
CA LYS A 71 -25.60 -11.45 -7.43
C LYS A 71 -25.95 -10.82 -8.78
N VAL A 72 -25.63 -11.50 -9.89
CA VAL A 72 -25.88 -11.04 -11.28
C VAL A 72 -27.31 -10.56 -11.52
N LYS A 73 -28.30 -11.20 -10.90
CA LYS A 73 -29.72 -10.84 -11.06
C LYS A 73 -30.15 -9.60 -10.26
N TYR A 74 -29.40 -9.22 -9.22
CA TYR A 74 -29.75 -8.16 -8.27
C TYR A 74 -28.49 -7.43 -7.75
N ALA A 75 -27.76 -6.77 -8.66
CA ALA A 75 -26.47 -6.14 -8.38
C ALA A 75 -26.57 -4.69 -7.82
N ASN A 76 -27.66 -4.36 -7.12
CA ASN A 76 -27.90 -2.99 -6.67
C ASN A 76 -26.82 -2.49 -5.68
N ASN A 77 -26.32 -3.35 -4.80
CA ASN A 77 -25.26 -2.99 -3.84
C ASN A 77 -23.91 -2.88 -4.54
N LEU A 78 -23.63 -3.75 -5.52
CA LEU A 78 -22.45 -3.63 -6.37
C LEU A 78 -22.39 -2.28 -7.10
N ILE A 79 -23.50 -1.88 -7.73
CA ILE A 79 -23.58 -0.60 -8.44
C ILE A 79 -23.40 0.58 -7.48
N LYS A 80 -23.97 0.50 -6.27
CA LYS A 80 -23.82 1.53 -5.24
C LYS A 80 -22.36 1.67 -4.80
N ASP A 81 -21.70 0.56 -4.49
CA ASP A 81 -20.32 0.56 -4.01
C ASP A 81 -19.34 1.03 -5.10
N ILE A 82 -19.56 0.65 -6.37
CA ILE A 82 -18.77 1.15 -7.50
C ILE A 82 -18.97 2.67 -7.68
N LYS A 83 -20.21 3.18 -7.58
CA LYS A 83 -20.47 4.62 -7.64
C LYS A 83 -19.80 5.37 -6.50
N GLN A 84 -19.82 4.80 -5.29
CA GLN A 84 -19.13 5.39 -4.15
C GLN A 84 -17.61 5.41 -4.38
N LEU A 85 -17.03 4.36 -4.96
CA LEU A 85 -15.60 4.34 -5.31
C LEU A 85 -15.19 5.40 -6.34
N ILE A 86 -16.09 5.74 -7.26
CA ILE A 86 -15.85 6.77 -8.27
C ILE A 86 -16.06 8.18 -7.71
N ASN A 87 -16.99 8.34 -6.76
CA ASN A 87 -17.40 9.63 -6.19
C ASN A 87 -16.73 9.95 -4.84
N GLU A 88 -16.01 9.02 -4.23
CA GLU A 88 -15.05 9.34 -3.19
C GLU A 88 -13.87 10.04 -3.87
N ASP A 89 -14.08 11.34 -4.13
CA ASP A 89 -13.04 12.26 -4.55
C ASP A 89 -11.87 12.21 -3.54
N ASN A 90 -10.67 12.21 -4.11
CA ASN A 90 -9.34 12.28 -3.51
C ASN A 90 -9.24 13.00 -2.15
#